data_AF-A0A8J4MWX8-F1
#
_entry.id   AF-A0A8J4MWX8-F1
#
_cell.length_a   1.000
_cell.length_b   1.000
_cell.length_c   1.000
_cell.angle_alpha   90.00
_cell.angle_beta   90.00
_cell.angle_gamma   90.00
#
_symmetry.space_group_name_H-M   'P 1'
#
loop_
_entity.id
_entity.type
_entity.pdbx_description
1 polymer ?
#
loop_
_entity_poly.entity_id
_entity_poly.type
_entity_poly.pdbx_seq_one_letter_code
_entity_poly.pdbx_strand_id
1 'polypeptide(L)' 'RFSSGRRRRREPAAEGSPPGDHGSMRCQQVIVQYFARRAELVGLRSENLLVPQQITSLQLWEEIVKIHPR' A
#
# COMPACT_ATOMS: atom_id res chain seq x y z
N ARG A 1 -53.39 17.43 -34.22
CA ARG A 1 -52.39 18.49 -34.46
C ARG A 1 -52.16 19.21 -33.14
N PHE A 2 -51.22 18.77 -32.30
CA PHE A 2 -50.55 19.59 -31.29
C PHE A 2 -49.31 18.81 -30.82
N SER A 3 -48.15 19.38 -31.11
CA SER A 3 -46.82 18.81 -30.92
C SER A 3 -46.37 19.07 -29.48
N SER A 4 -46.20 18.03 -28.68
CA SER A 4 -45.61 18.18 -27.33
C SER A 4 -44.16 17.73 -27.36
N GLY A 5 -43.29 18.66 -27.76
CA GLY A 5 -41.85 18.51 -27.72
C GLY A 5 -41.36 18.40 -26.28
N ARG A 6 -40.98 17.18 -25.85
CA ARG A 6 -40.22 16.97 -24.62
C ARG A 6 -38.85 17.63 -24.80
N ARG A 7 -38.70 18.83 -24.24
CA ARG A 7 -37.40 19.48 -24.05
C ARG A 7 -36.51 18.50 -23.28
N ARG A 8 -35.43 18.06 -23.94
CA ARG A 8 -34.31 17.40 -23.30
C ARG A 8 -33.72 18.38 -22.29
N ARG A 9 -34.00 18.19 -21.00
CA ARG A 9 -33.20 18.81 -19.95
C ARG A 9 -31.84 18.10 -19.99
N ARG A 10 -30.84 18.76 -20.57
CA ARG A 10 -29.43 18.38 -20.39
C ARG A 10 -29.05 18.83 -18.99
N GLU A 11 -28.90 17.91 -18.05
CA GLU A 11 -28.15 18.15 -16.81
C GLU A 11 -26.67 18.34 -17.19
N PRO A 12 -26.02 19.45 -16.81
CA PRO A 12 -24.58 19.56 -16.93
C PRO A 12 -23.90 19.11 -15.62
N ALA A 13 -22.67 18.61 -15.79
CA ALA A 13 -21.60 18.59 -14.80
C ALA A 13 -21.83 17.78 -13.51
N ALA A 14 -21.44 16.51 -13.57
CA ALA A 14 -20.50 16.00 -12.59
C ALA A 14 -19.55 15.07 -13.34
N GLU A 15 -18.45 15.64 -13.86
CA GLU A 15 -17.20 14.90 -13.89
C GLU A 15 -16.92 14.52 -12.43
N GLY A 16 -17.47 13.39 -12.00
CA GLY A 16 -16.92 12.65 -10.89
C GLY A 16 -15.53 12.28 -11.35
N SER A 17 -14.54 13.06 -10.91
CA SER A 17 -13.14 12.68 -10.99
C SER A 17 -13.05 11.20 -10.62
N PRO A 18 -12.25 10.39 -11.33
CA PRO A 18 -12.06 9.00 -10.93
C PRO A 18 -11.70 9.01 -9.44
N PRO A 19 -12.22 8.08 -8.63
CA PRO A 19 -11.83 7.99 -7.23
C PRO A 19 -10.32 7.97 -7.27
N GLY A 20 -9.69 8.98 -6.66
CA GLY A 20 -8.25 9.04 -6.57
C GLY A 20 -7.85 7.65 -6.10
N ASP A 21 -7.09 6.95 -6.96
CA ASP A 21 -6.46 5.70 -6.64
C ASP A 21 -5.48 6.05 -5.51
N HIS A 22 -6.04 6.21 -4.31
CA HIS A 22 -5.30 6.19 -3.06
C HIS A 22 -4.91 4.74 -3.00
N GLY A 23 -3.85 4.44 -3.76
CA GLY A 23 -3.39 3.12 -4.07
C GLY A 23 -3.55 2.35 -2.81
N SER A 24 -4.48 1.39 -2.83
CA SER A 24 -4.62 0.40 -1.78
C SER A 24 -3.19 0.00 -1.47
N MET A 25 -2.65 0.48 -0.34
CA MET A 25 -1.24 0.26 -0.03
C MET A 25 -1.18 -1.23 0.26
N ARG A 26 -0.98 -2.00 -0.81
CA ARG A 26 -0.93 -3.45 -0.74
C ARG A 26 0.30 -3.72 0.10
N CYS A 27 0.10 -4.28 1.28
CA CYS A 27 1.19 -4.73 2.12
C CYS A 27 1.52 -6.17 1.72
N GLN A 28 2.81 -6.49 1.61
CA GLN A 28 3.31 -7.84 1.42
C GLN A 28 3.88 -8.32 2.74
N GLN A 29 3.65 -9.60 3.05
CA GLN A 29 4.29 -10.26 4.17
C GLN A 29 5.60 -10.87 3.68
N VAL A 30 6.71 -10.51 4.31
CA VAL A 30 8.04 -11.03 4.01
C VAL A 30 8.61 -11.73 5.24
N ILE A 31 9.28 -12.85 5.02
CA ILE A 31 10.00 -13.56 6.09
C ILE A 31 11.45 -13.08 6.07
N VAL A 32 11.88 -12.48 7.17
CA VAL A 32 13.29 -12.11 7.39
C VAL A 32 13.94 -13.23 8.17
N GLN A 33 15.08 -13.73 7.70
CA GLN A 33 15.86 -14.77 8.37
C GLN A 33 17.18 -14.17 8.87
N TYR A 34 17.48 -14.37 10.15
CA TYR A 34 18.70 -13.93 10.79
C TYR A 34 19.70 -15.07 10.91
N PHE A 35 20.97 -14.75 10.63
CA PHE A 35 22.07 -15.72 10.64
C PHE A 35 23.17 -15.31 11.63
N ALA A 36 23.87 -16.32 12.15
CA ALA A 36 25.01 -16.17 13.06
C ALA A 36 24.70 -15.25 14.26
N ARG A 37 25.65 -14.40 14.65
CA ARG A 37 25.54 -13.47 15.78
C ARG A 37 24.27 -12.61 15.74
N ARG A 38 23.70 -12.31 14.57
CA ARG A 38 22.47 -11.50 14.50
C ARG A 38 21.26 -12.26 15.04
N ALA A 39 21.18 -13.58 14.81
CA ALA A 39 20.12 -14.39 15.41
C ALA A 39 20.25 -14.45 16.94
N GLU A 40 21.47 -14.40 17.47
CA GLU A 40 21.73 -14.34 18.91
C GLU A 40 21.35 -12.98 19.51
N LEU A 41 21.65 -11.88 18.82
CA LEU A 41 21.31 -10.52 19.27
C LEU A 41 19.80 -10.27 19.28
N VAL A 42 19.12 -10.67 18.20
CA VAL A 42 17.67 -10.52 18.07
C VAL A 42 16.92 -11.57 18.92
N GLY A 43 17.58 -12.70 19.23
CA GLY A 43 16.96 -13.85 19.89
C GLY A 43 15.98 -14.62 19.00
N LEU A 44 15.88 -14.24 17.71
CA LEU A 44 14.98 -14.84 16.73
C LEU A 44 15.77 -15.38 15.55
N ARG A 45 15.37 -16.56 15.05
CA ARG A 45 15.90 -17.08 13.79
C ARG A 45 15.22 -16.44 12.59
N SER A 46 13.93 -16.13 12.69
CA SER A 46 13.14 -15.50 11.63
C SER A 46 12.00 -14.68 12.21
N GLU A 47 11.56 -13.67 11.46
CA GLU A 47 10.36 -12.91 11.75
C GLU A 47 9.55 -12.62 10.48
N ASN A 48 8.26 -12.35 10.65
CA ASN A 48 7.35 -11.98 9.57
C ASN A 48 7.12 -10.47 9.62
N LEU A 49 7.58 -9.75 8.60
CA LEU A 49 7.37 -8.31 8.48
C LEU A 49 6.29 -8.01 7.45
N LEU A 50 5.42 -7.07 7.80
CA LEU A 50 4.46 -6.48 6.86
C LEU A 50 5.08 -5.22 6.27
N VAL A 51 5.37 -5.25 4.97
CA VAL A 51 6.02 -4.14 4.27
C VAL A 51 5.18 -3.68 3.09
N PRO A 52 5.28 -2.41 2.67
CA PRO A 52 4.62 -1.96 1.45
C PRO A 52 5.04 -2.79 0.23
N GLN A 53 4.12 -3.02 -0.71
CA GLN A 53 4.39 -3.81 -1.93
C GLN A 53 5.52 -3.19 -2.76
N GLN A 54 5.67 -1.87 -2.73
CA GLN A 54 6.78 -1.16 -3.35
C GLN A 54 7.74 -0.68 -2.26
N ILE A 55 8.64 -1.58 -1.84
CA ILE A 55 9.70 -1.26 -0.89
C ILE A 55 11.06 -1.55 -1.52
N THR A 56 12.03 -0.67 -1.28
CA THR A 56 13.42 -0.89 -1.70
C THR A 56 14.19 -1.71 -0.66
N SER A 57 15.27 -2.38 -1.06
CA SER A 57 16.11 -3.14 -0.13
C SER A 57 16.67 -2.27 1.00
N LEU A 58 16.99 -1.00 0.71
CA LEU A 58 17.46 -0.05 1.72
C LEU A 58 16.38 0.26 2.75
N GLN A 59 15.17 0.56 2.31
CA GLN A 59 14.05 0.84 3.21
C GLN A 59 13.69 -0.38 4.06
N LEU A 60 13.69 -1.58 3.47
CA LEU A 60 13.46 -2.82 4.23
C LEU A 60 14.52 -2.98 5.33
N TRP A 61 15.77 -2.68 5.03
CA TRP A 61 16.85 -2.72 6.01
C TRP A 61 16.65 -1.69 7.13
N GLU A 62 16.25 -0.47 6.80
CA GLU A 62 15.95 0.57 7.79
C GLU A 62 14.83 0.12 8.74
N GLU A 63 13.77 -0.49 8.22
CA GLU A 63 12.69 -1.06 9.04
C GLU A 63 13.23 -2.17 9.97
N ILE A 64 14.04 -3.09 9.45
CA ILE A 64 14.67 -4.14 10.27
C ILE A 64 15.54 -3.55 11.40
N VAL A 65 16.33 -2.52 11.10
CA VAL A 65 17.22 -1.87 12.09
C VAL A 65 16.43 -1.05 13.11
N LYS A 66 15.28 -0.47 12.74
CA LYS A 66 14.37 0.20 13.69
C LYS A 66 13.77 -0.76 14.70
N ILE A 67 13.43 -1.99 14.28
CA ILE A 67 12.82 -3.01 15.14
C ILE A 67 13.86 -3.57 16.13
N HIS A 68 15.08 -3.81 15.64
CA HIS A 68 16.16 -4.36 16.46
C HIS A 68 17.41 -3.45 16.46
N PRO A 69 17.35 -2.30 17.16
CA PRO A 69 18.50 -1.41 17.30
C PRO A 69 19.48 -1.97 18.35
N ARG A 70 20.41 -2.80 17.87
CA ARG A 70 21.57 -3.38 18.60
C ARG A 70 21.28 -4.46 19.63
#